data_AF-A0A5Q4SQ22-F1
#
_entry.id   AF-A0A5Q4SQ22-F1
#
_cell.length_a   1.000
_cell.length_b   1.000
_cell.length_c   1.000
_cell.angle_alpha   90.00
_cell.angle_beta   90.00
_cell.angle_gamma   90.00
#
_symmetry.space_group_name_H-M   'P 1'
#
loop_
_entity.id
_entity.type
_entity.pdbx_description
1 polymer ?
#
loop_
_entity_poly.entity_id
_entity_poly.type
_entity_poly.pdbx_seq_one_letter_code
_entity_poly.pdbx_strand_id
1 'polypeptide(L)'
;LGGLRTAAQLLAYELPMLLAAASVAMAAGTVSLPGILNAFEWWWLPWQIVGALVFFVAGLAELQRPPFDMPVADSEIIFGAYTEYTGLRFALFLLAEYAGIVVLCGLTTVLFLGGWHGPLGEDGLGWVWTLLKTGVLAFVVIWLRVTYPRLREDQLQKLAWTTLIPLALAQIALTGIVKVAIN
;
A
#
# COMPACT_ATOMS: atom_id res chain seq x y z
N LEU A 1 12.66 -14.23 -18.23
CA LEU A 1 12.57 -14.79 -16.86
C LEU A 1 12.25 -13.72 -15.83
N GLY A 2 13.04 -12.63 -15.71
CA GLY A 2 12.73 -11.50 -14.82
C GLY A 2 11.34 -10.90 -15.02
N GLY A 3 10.98 -10.52 -16.26
CA GLY A 3 9.66 -9.93 -16.55
C GLY A 3 8.44 -10.82 -16.23
N LEU A 4 8.56 -12.16 -16.32
CA LEU A 4 7.49 -13.07 -15.92
C LEU A 4 7.32 -13.12 -14.39
N ARG A 5 8.43 -13.02 -13.63
CA ARG A 5 8.41 -12.95 -12.16
C ARG A 5 7.81 -11.62 -11.69
N THR A 6 8.24 -10.52 -12.31
CA THR A 6 7.66 -9.18 -12.11
C THR A 6 6.14 -9.18 -12.36
N ALA A 7 5.67 -9.74 -13.47
CA ALA A 7 4.24 -9.78 -13.79
C ALA A 7 3.45 -10.65 -12.80
N ALA A 8 3.99 -11.81 -12.41
CA ALA A 8 3.36 -12.67 -11.41
C ALA A 8 3.26 -11.99 -10.04
N GLN A 9 4.30 -11.26 -9.62
CA GLN A 9 4.29 -10.47 -8.40
C GLN A 9 3.26 -9.34 -8.44
N LEU A 10 3.22 -8.56 -9.53
CA LEU A 10 2.24 -7.48 -9.69
C LEU A 10 0.81 -8.02 -9.51
N LEU A 11 0.45 -9.10 -10.22
CA LEU A 11 -0.87 -9.71 -10.10
C LEU A 11 -1.16 -10.29 -8.70
N ALA A 12 -0.15 -10.90 -8.06
CA ALA A 12 -0.33 -11.52 -6.74
C ALA A 12 -0.59 -10.49 -5.63
N TYR A 13 -0.03 -9.28 -5.76
CA TYR A 13 -0.15 -8.22 -4.76
C TYR A 13 -1.24 -7.18 -5.07
N GLU A 14 -1.64 -7.01 -6.33
CA GLU A 14 -2.80 -6.19 -6.68
C GLU A 14 -4.08 -6.73 -6.01
N LEU A 15 -4.27 -8.05 -5.98
CA LEU A 15 -5.49 -8.66 -5.43
C LEU A 15 -5.73 -8.35 -3.94
N PRO A 16 -4.78 -8.60 -3.00
CA PRO A 16 -4.97 -8.23 -1.60
C PRO A 16 -5.06 -6.71 -1.39
N MET A 17 -4.36 -5.91 -2.20
CA MET A 17 -4.45 -4.44 -2.13
C MET A 17 -5.86 -3.95 -2.49
N LEU A 18 -6.44 -4.47 -3.58
CA LEU A 18 -7.80 -4.13 -4.01
C LEU A 18 -8.85 -4.58 -3.00
N LEU A 19 -8.71 -5.78 -2.41
CA LEU A 19 -9.62 -6.27 -1.37
C LEU A 19 -9.59 -5.40 -0.11
N ALA A 20 -8.40 -4.96 0.31
CA ALA A 20 -8.25 -4.05 1.43
C ALA A 20 -8.85 -2.66 1.15
N ALA A 21 -8.66 -2.12 -0.06
CA ALA A 21 -9.28 -0.86 -0.47
C ALA A 21 -10.82 -0.97 -0.57
N ALA A 22 -11.33 -2.11 -1.06
CA ALA A 22 -12.76 -2.38 -1.16
C ALA A 22 -13.42 -2.48 0.23
N SER A 23 -12.72 -3.00 1.24
CA SER A 23 -13.17 -2.97 2.63
C SER A 23 -13.41 -1.53 3.11
N VAL A 24 -12.49 -0.61 2.83
CA VAL A 24 -12.67 0.81 3.19
C VAL A 24 -13.85 1.43 2.44
N ALA A 25 -13.91 1.24 1.12
CA ALA A 25 -15.01 1.75 0.31
C ALA A 25 -16.38 1.22 0.78
N MET A 26 -16.45 -0.03 1.23
CA MET A 26 -17.66 -0.64 1.78
C MET A 26 -18.12 0.04 3.07
N ALA A 27 -17.21 0.35 4.01
CA ALA A 27 -17.66 1.00 5.24
C ALA A 27 -18.09 2.46 5.01
N ALA A 28 -17.38 3.18 4.14
CA ALA A 28 -17.76 4.53 3.71
C ALA A 28 -19.06 4.56 2.87
N GLY A 29 -19.42 3.45 2.21
CA GLY A 29 -20.58 3.39 1.32
C GLY A 29 -20.37 4.10 -0.03
N THR A 30 -19.12 4.44 -0.37
CA THR A 30 -18.75 5.15 -1.60
C THR A 30 -17.35 4.77 -2.03
N VAL A 31 -17.11 4.81 -3.35
CA VAL A 31 -15.78 4.63 -3.95
C VAL A 31 -15.06 5.95 -4.19
N SER A 32 -15.73 7.08 -3.95
CA SER A 32 -15.13 8.40 -4.12
C SER A 32 -14.17 8.71 -2.97
N LEU A 33 -12.92 9.07 -3.28
CA LEU A 33 -11.92 9.42 -2.24
C LEU A 33 -12.40 10.54 -1.31
N PRO A 34 -12.99 11.66 -1.81
CA PRO A 34 -13.53 12.69 -0.92
C PRO A 34 -14.71 12.18 -0.07
N GLY A 35 -15.53 11.28 -0.62
CA GLY A 35 -16.63 10.68 0.12
C GLY A 35 -16.15 9.75 1.24
N ILE A 36 -15.10 8.97 0.98
CA ILE A 36 -14.44 8.14 2.00
C ILE A 36 -13.88 9.02 3.12
N LEU A 37 -13.26 10.16 2.77
CA LEU A 37 -12.75 11.11 3.76
C LEU A 37 -13.88 11.68 4.63
N ASN A 38 -14.97 12.13 4.03
CA ASN A 38 -16.09 12.71 4.77
C ASN A 38 -16.83 11.69 5.66
N ALA A 39 -16.79 10.41 5.31
CA ALA A 39 -17.36 9.33 6.10
C ALA A 39 -16.39 8.76 7.15
N PHE A 40 -15.15 9.26 7.20
CA PHE A 40 -14.13 8.72 8.09
C PHE A 40 -14.37 9.14 9.53
N GLU A 41 -14.37 8.16 10.43
CA GLU A 41 -14.42 8.38 11.88
C GLU A 41 -13.25 7.69 12.56
N TRP A 42 -12.68 8.28 13.62
CA TRP A 42 -11.49 7.74 14.29
C TRP A 42 -11.70 6.34 14.91
N TRP A 43 -12.93 5.97 15.27
CA TRP A 43 -13.25 4.61 15.74
C TRP A 43 -13.17 3.57 14.62
N TRP A 44 -13.04 3.99 13.36
CA TRP A 44 -12.85 3.09 12.22
C TRP A 44 -11.48 2.41 12.26
N LEU A 45 -10.47 3.13 12.74
CA LEU A 45 -9.07 2.73 12.69
C LEU A 45 -8.78 1.38 13.38
N PRO A 46 -9.24 1.09 14.62
CA PRO A 46 -8.88 -0.13 15.33
C PRO A 46 -9.28 -1.42 14.61
N TRP A 47 -10.41 -1.42 13.91
CA TRP A 47 -10.87 -2.61 13.19
C TRP A 47 -10.50 -2.58 11.70
N GLN A 48 -10.10 -1.43 11.14
CA GLN A 48 -9.51 -1.33 9.79
C GLN A 48 -8.00 -1.47 9.73
N ILE A 49 -7.31 -1.48 10.88
CA ILE A 49 -5.84 -1.51 10.92
C ILE A 49 -5.26 -2.72 10.18
N VAL A 50 -5.95 -3.87 10.21
CA VAL A 50 -5.54 -5.06 9.47
C VAL A 50 -5.61 -4.80 7.96
N GLY A 51 -6.68 -4.18 7.49
CA GLY A 51 -6.82 -3.74 6.10
C GLY A 51 -5.74 -2.73 5.70
N ALA A 52 -5.44 -1.76 6.58
CA ALA A 52 -4.41 -0.76 6.36
C ALA A 52 -3.03 -1.40 6.18
N LEU A 53 -2.68 -2.36 7.04
CA LEU A 53 -1.43 -3.10 6.96
C LEU A 53 -1.35 -3.96 5.70
N VAL A 54 -2.43 -4.65 5.34
CA VAL A 54 -2.50 -5.43 4.09
C VAL A 54 -2.31 -4.52 2.88
N PHE A 55 -3.03 -3.39 2.82
CA PHE A 55 -2.92 -2.42 1.72
C PHE A 55 -1.50 -1.86 1.60
N PHE A 56 -0.89 -1.44 2.72
CA PHE A 56 0.44 -0.85 2.74
C PHE A 56 1.53 -1.86 2.37
N VAL A 57 1.49 -3.07 2.93
CA VAL A 57 2.46 -4.13 2.63
C VAL A 57 2.31 -4.61 1.19
N ALA A 58 1.08 -4.79 0.70
CA ALA A 58 0.83 -5.22 -0.66
C ALA A 58 1.27 -4.17 -1.67
N GLY A 59 0.96 -2.90 -1.44
CA GLY A 59 1.43 -1.81 -2.31
C GLY A 59 2.95 -1.64 -2.29
N LEU A 60 3.62 -1.89 -1.16
CA LEU A 60 5.08 -1.87 -1.11
C LEU A 60 5.71 -2.98 -1.97
N ALA A 61 5.07 -4.16 -1.98
CA ALA A 61 5.47 -5.28 -2.83
C ALA A 61 5.16 -5.04 -4.30
N GLU A 62 4.04 -4.39 -4.63
CA GLU A 62 3.70 -4.02 -6.01
C GLU A 62 4.71 -3.03 -6.60
N LEU A 63 5.14 -2.04 -5.81
CA LEU A 63 6.20 -1.08 -6.17
C LEU A 63 7.60 -1.71 -6.20
N GLN A 64 7.74 -3.01 -5.94
CA GLN A 64 9.00 -3.75 -5.94
C GLN A 64 10.06 -3.06 -5.08
N ARG A 65 9.66 -2.54 -3.91
CA ARG A 65 10.58 -1.87 -3.00
C ARG A 65 11.14 -2.83 -1.97
N PRO A 66 12.41 -2.65 -1.54
CA PRO A 66 12.98 -3.47 -0.48
C PRO A 66 12.07 -3.44 0.75
N PRO A 67 11.73 -4.60 1.35
CA PRO A 67 12.34 -5.93 1.18
C PRO A 67 11.77 -6.82 0.05
N PHE A 68 10.86 -6.31 -0.77
CA PHE A 68 10.12 -7.03 -1.82
C PHE A 68 10.65 -6.79 -3.25
N ASP A 69 11.89 -6.33 -3.38
CA ASP A 69 12.54 -5.91 -4.64
C ASP A 69 13.22 -7.04 -5.43
N MET A 70 12.87 -8.29 -5.14
CA MET A 70 13.54 -9.46 -5.72
C MET A 70 13.51 -9.53 -7.26
N PRO A 71 12.45 -9.08 -7.97
CA PRO A 71 12.45 -9.03 -9.43
C PRO A 71 13.35 -7.95 -10.05
N VAL A 72 14.05 -7.15 -9.24
CA VAL A 72 14.99 -6.10 -9.68
C VAL A 72 16.35 -6.27 -8.97
N ALA A 73 16.51 -7.30 -8.15
CA ALA A 73 17.68 -7.46 -7.30
C ALA A 73 18.96 -7.63 -8.14
N ASP A 74 19.92 -6.73 -7.92
CA ASP A 74 21.26 -6.76 -8.54
C ASP A 74 21.98 -8.10 -8.37
N SER A 75 21.76 -8.75 -7.23
CA SER A 75 22.38 -10.03 -6.87
C SER A 75 21.89 -11.21 -7.72
N GLU A 76 20.71 -11.12 -8.32
CA GLU A 76 20.13 -12.21 -9.13
C GLU A 76 20.06 -11.87 -10.62
N ILE A 77 19.70 -10.64 -10.98
CA ILE A 77 19.38 -10.29 -12.37
C ILE A 77 19.93 -8.93 -12.83
N ILE A 78 20.95 -8.38 -12.16
CA ILE A 78 21.66 -7.13 -12.55
C ILE A 78 20.64 -6.03 -12.86
N PHE A 79 19.93 -5.48 -11.86
CA PHE A 79 18.93 -4.42 -12.04
C PHE A 79 17.77 -4.69 -13.03
N GLY A 80 17.62 -5.94 -13.50
CA GLY A 80 16.47 -6.40 -14.27
C GLY A 80 16.26 -5.62 -15.57
N ALA A 81 15.03 -5.15 -15.79
CA ALA A 81 14.68 -4.41 -17.01
C ALA A 81 15.40 -3.05 -17.15
N TYR A 82 15.97 -2.52 -16.06
CA TYR A 82 16.60 -1.21 -16.06
C TYR A 82 17.97 -1.18 -16.74
N THR A 83 18.64 -2.33 -16.91
CA THR A 83 19.96 -2.37 -17.59
C THR A 83 19.90 -1.98 -19.05
N GLU A 84 18.75 -2.12 -19.68
CA GLU A 84 18.57 -1.77 -21.09
C GLU A 84 18.39 -0.26 -21.30
N TYR A 85 18.18 0.51 -20.23
CA TYR A 85 17.93 1.95 -20.29
C TYR A 85 19.13 2.76 -19.80
N THR A 86 19.45 3.84 -20.52
CA THR A 86 20.56 4.74 -20.20
C THR A 86 20.11 6.20 -20.14
N GLY A 87 20.91 7.03 -19.46
CA GLY A 87 20.73 8.49 -19.40
C GLY A 87 19.35 8.90 -18.85
N LEU A 88 18.65 9.75 -19.61
CA LEU A 88 17.37 10.33 -19.18
C LEU A 88 16.26 9.29 -19.03
N ARG A 89 16.23 8.24 -19.86
CA ARG A 89 15.18 7.21 -19.80
C ARG A 89 15.23 6.46 -18.47
N PHE A 90 16.45 6.10 -18.04
CA PHE A 90 16.70 5.49 -16.74
C PHE A 90 16.25 6.40 -15.58
N ALA A 91 16.57 7.69 -15.65
CA ALA A 91 16.17 8.65 -14.63
C ALA A 91 14.65 8.79 -14.50
N LEU A 92 13.91 8.74 -15.62
CA LEU A 92 12.44 8.79 -15.61
C LEU A 92 11.83 7.56 -14.95
N PHE A 93 12.40 6.37 -15.14
CA PHE A 93 11.92 5.16 -14.45
C PHE A 93 12.12 5.26 -12.93
N LEU A 94 13.31 5.66 -12.48
CA LEU A 94 13.57 5.89 -11.05
C LEU A 94 12.59 6.92 -10.46
N LEU A 95 12.40 8.04 -11.15
CA LEU A 95 11.46 9.08 -10.72
C LEU A 95 10.03 8.53 -10.59
N ALA A 96 9.57 7.74 -11.56
CA ALA A 96 8.24 7.13 -11.53
C ALA A 96 8.07 6.18 -10.34
N GLU A 97 9.08 5.37 -10.01
CA GLU A 97 9.00 4.50 -8.85
C GLU A 97 8.99 5.28 -7.51
N TYR A 98 9.71 6.41 -7.40
CA TYR A 98 9.65 7.28 -6.22
C TYR A 98 8.32 8.01 -6.12
N ALA A 99 7.76 8.46 -7.24
CA ALA A 99 6.40 8.98 -7.29
C ALA A 99 5.39 7.92 -6.82
N GLY A 100 5.58 6.65 -7.19
CA GLY A 100 4.79 5.52 -6.71
C GLY A 100 4.76 5.40 -5.19
N ILE A 101 5.89 5.60 -4.49
CA ILE A 101 5.93 5.59 -3.02
C ILE A 101 5.03 6.68 -2.45
N VAL A 102 5.11 7.89 -3.00
CA VAL A 102 4.30 9.03 -2.55
C VAL A 102 2.82 8.75 -2.79
N VAL A 103 2.46 8.19 -3.95
CA VAL A 103 1.08 7.81 -4.28
C VAL A 103 0.56 6.74 -3.32
N LEU A 104 1.32 5.67 -3.06
CA LEU A 104 0.93 4.62 -2.11
C LEU A 104 0.71 5.17 -0.70
N CYS A 105 1.65 5.98 -0.21
CA CYS A 105 1.56 6.59 1.12
C CYS A 105 0.38 7.58 1.20
N GLY A 106 0.13 8.35 0.13
CA GLY A 106 -1.00 9.27 0.04
C GLY A 106 -2.34 8.52 0.04
N LEU A 107 -2.46 7.45 -0.74
CA LEU A 107 -3.66 6.60 -0.76
C LEU A 107 -3.90 5.93 0.59
N THR A 108 -2.86 5.39 1.22
CA THR A 108 -2.97 4.80 2.56
C THR A 108 -3.43 5.84 3.59
N THR A 109 -2.92 7.07 3.48
CA THR A 109 -3.31 8.19 4.34
C THR A 109 -4.79 8.54 4.17
N VAL A 110 -5.28 8.60 2.92
CA VAL A 110 -6.66 8.94 2.60
C VAL A 110 -7.63 7.82 3.00
N LEU A 111 -7.29 6.56 2.71
CA LEU A 111 -8.17 5.42 2.92
C LEU A 111 -8.25 5.01 4.40
N PHE A 112 -7.13 5.04 5.13
CA PHE A 112 -7.06 4.43 6.46
C PHE A 112 -6.75 5.41 7.59
N LEU A 113 -6.09 6.54 7.29
CA LEU A 113 -5.64 7.50 8.31
C LEU A 113 -6.42 8.82 8.26
N GLY A 114 -7.59 8.85 7.62
CA GLY A 114 -8.50 9.99 7.63
C GLY A 114 -8.06 11.22 6.83
N GLY A 115 -7.03 11.11 5.99
CA GLY A 115 -6.56 12.19 5.13
C GLY A 115 -6.28 13.49 5.88
N TRP A 116 -7.13 14.49 5.65
CA TRP A 116 -7.03 15.83 6.25
C TRP A 116 -7.45 15.93 7.72
N HIS A 117 -8.16 14.94 8.26
CA HIS A 117 -8.65 15.01 9.65
C HIS A 117 -7.49 14.97 10.64
N GLY A 118 -7.42 15.95 11.54
CA GLY A 118 -6.46 15.95 12.65
C GLY A 118 -6.88 14.97 13.76
N PRO A 119 -5.92 14.38 14.52
CA PRO A 119 -6.23 13.49 15.65
C PRO A 119 -6.99 14.18 16.79
N LEU A 120 -7.00 15.53 16.82
CA LEU A 120 -7.68 16.35 17.83
C LEU A 120 -8.92 17.10 17.30
N GLY A 121 -9.37 16.81 16.07
CA GLY A 121 -10.60 17.40 15.51
C GLY A 121 -10.49 18.86 15.03
N GLU A 122 -9.32 19.50 15.16
CA GLU A 122 -9.09 20.83 14.60
C GLU A 122 -8.61 20.73 13.15
N ASP A 123 -9.51 21.00 12.20
CA ASP A 123 -9.28 20.91 10.75
C ASP A 123 -8.54 22.13 10.15
N GLY A 124 -8.05 23.05 10.99
CA GLY A 124 -7.50 24.35 10.56
C GLY A 124 -6.34 24.27 9.56
N LEU A 125 -5.63 23.14 9.49
CA LEU A 125 -4.54 22.87 8.54
C LEU A 125 -4.60 21.45 7.94
N GLY A 126 -5.76 21.07 7.40
CA GLY A 126 -5.98 19.71 6.86
C GLY A 126 -4.95 19.24 5.82
N TRP A 127 -4.45 20.11 4.94
CA TRP A 127 -3.42 19.75 3.96
C TRP A 127 -2.07 19.41 4.60
N VAL A 128 -1.73 20.07 5.73
CA VAL A 128 -0.51 19.80 6.50
C VAL A 128 -0.61 18.41 7.12
N TRP A 129 -1.77 18.01 7.63
CA TRP A 129 -1.98 16.67 8.18
C TRP A 129 -1.82 15.57 7.15
N THR A 130 -2.37 15.76 5.95
CA THR A 130 -2.18 14.80 4.85
C THR A 130 -0.71 14.67 4.48
N LEU A 131 0.02 15.79 4.36
CA LEU A 131 1.45 15.76 4.05
C LEU A 131 2.27 15.13 5.17
N LEU A 132 1.95 15.42 6.43
CA LEU A 132 2.65 14.88 7.59
C LEU A 132 2.46 13.36 7.68
N LYS A 133 1.23 12.87 7.58
CA LYS A 133 0.93 11.42 7.58
C LYS A 133 1.58 10.71 6.40
N THR A 134 1.48 11.29 5.21
CA THR A 134 2.15 10.76 4.01
C THR A 134 3.67 10.73 4.19
N GLY A 135 4.25 11.78 4.76
CA GLY A 135 5.68 11.87 5.06
C GLY A 135 6.14 10.85 6.09
N VAL A 136 5.35 10.61 7.14
CA VAL A 136 5.59 9.55 8.13
C VAL A 136 5.56 8.17 7.48
N LEU A 137 4.57 7.88 6.63
CA LEU A 137 4.51 6.61 5.90
C LEU A 137 5.68 6.46 4.92
N ALA A 138 6.07 7.52 4.21
CA ALA A 138 7.24 7.51 3.34
C ALA A 138 8.53 7.27 4.12
N PHE A 139 8.65 7.86 5.32
CA PHE A 139 9.74 7.56 6.24
C PHE A 139 9.73 6.09 6.66
N VAL A 140 8.56 5.51 6.95
CA VAL A 140 8.43 4.07 7.25
C VAL A 140 8.88 3.22 6.05
N VAL A 141 8.53 3.58 4.82
CA VAL A 141 9.02 2.87 3.61
C VAL A 141 10.55 2.88 3.55
N ILE A 142 11.17 4.04 3.78
CA ILE A 142 12.64 4.16 3.78
C ILE A 142 13.25 3.36 4.96
N TRP A 143 12.60 3.39 6.12
CA TRP A 143 13.06 2.66 7.30
C TRP A 143 13.00 1.15 7.12
N LEU A 144 11.93 0.63 6.50
CA LEU A 144 11.78 -0.79 6.15
C LEU A 144 12.89 -1.24 5.21
N ARG A 145 13.26 -0.40 4.23
CA ARG A 145 14.36 -0.67 3.29
C ARG A 145 15.72 -0.86 3.99
N VAL A 146 15.96 -0.15 5.08
CA VAL A 146 17.24 -0.24 5.83
C VAL A 146 17.22 -1.38 6.85
N THR A 147 16.04 -1.69 7.40
CA THR A 147 15.90 -2.63 8.53
C THR A 147 15.80 -4.08 8.09
N TYR A 148 15.09 -4.36 6.98
CA TYR A 148 14.77 -5.72 6.58
C TYR A 148 15.67 -6.24 5.45
N PRO A 149 16.14 -7.50 5.53
CA PRO A 149 16.77 -8.15 4.40
C PRO A 149 15.76 -8.40 3.29
N ARG A 150 16.26 -8.53 2.06
CA ARG A 150 15.45 -8.91 0.90
C ARG A 150 14.79 -10.28 1.10
N LEU A 151 13.52 -10.39 0.75
CA LEU A 151 12.78 -11.64 0.81
C LEU A 151 12.95 -12.44 -0.47
N ARG A 152 13.02 -13.77 -0.31
CA ARG A 152 13.06 -14.69 -1.44
C ARG A 152 11.71 -14.71 -2.19
N GLU A 153 11.70 -14.89 -3.50
CA GLU A 153 10.50 -15.02 -4.36
C GLU A 153 9.51 -16.04 -3.81
N ASP A 154 10.00 -17.21 -3.39
CA ASP A 154 9.16 -18.26 -2.82
C ASP A 154 8.47 -17.78 -1.51
N GLN A 155 9.18 -16.97 -0.71
CA GLN A 155 8.64 -16.40 0.53
C GLN A 155 7.66 -15.26 0.24
N LEU A 156 7.95 -14.47 -0.78
CA LEU A 156 7.10 -13.39 -1.27
C LEU A 156 5.75 -13.94 -1.75
N GLN A 157 5.77 -14.92 -2.65
CA GLN A 157 4.55 -15.59 -3.13
C GLN A 157 3.79 -16.24 -1.98
N LYS A 158 4.49 -16.90 -1.05
CA LYS A 158 3.87 -17.45 0.16
C LYS A 158 3.19 -16.35 1.00
N LEU A 159 3.83 -15.21 1.22
CA LEU A 159 3.26 -14.10 1.98
C LEU A 159 1.97 -13.58 1.33
N ALA A 160 1.96 -13.37 0.01
CA ALA A 160 0.78 -12.93 -0.72
C ALA A 160 -0.39 -13.93 -0.56
N TRP A 161 -0.16 -15.20 -0.93
CA TRP A 161 -1.21 -16.20 -1.02
C TRP A 161 -1.68 -16.74 0.32
N THR A 162 -0.78 -16.92 1.28
CA THR A 162 -1.12 -17.58 2.56
C THR A 162 -1.43 -16.60 3.68
N THR A 163 -0.99 -15.34 3.56
CA THR A 163 -1.15 -14.35 4.64
C THR A 163 -2.00 -13.17 4.18
N LEU A 164 -1.57 -12.42 3.16
CA LEU A 164 -2.23 -11.17 2.78
C LEU A 164 -3.63 -11.38 2.21
N ILE A 165 -3.82 -12.35 1.30
CA ILE A 165 -5.13 -12.61 0.70
C ILE A 165 -6.15 -13.07 1.75
N PRO A 166 -5.87 -14.08 2.61
CA PRO A 166 -6.80 -14.48 3.67
C PRO A 166 -7.11 -13.33 4.64
N LEU A 167 -6.13 -12.51 5.01
CA LEU A 167 -6.35 -11.35 5.87
C LEU A 167 -7.24 -10.29 5.19
N ALA A 168 -7.02 -10.00 3.90
CA ALA A 168 -7.85 -9.07 3.15
C ALA A 168 -9.31 -9.55 3.06
N LEU A 169 -9.51 -10.85 2.81
CA LEU A 169 -10.83 -11.48 2.79
C LEU A 169 -11.52 -11.46 4.15
N ALA A 170 -10.78 -11.75 5.23
CA ALA A 170 -11.30 -11.64 6.59
C ALA A 170 -11.70 -10.19 6.90
N GLN A 171 -10.89 -9.22 6.47
CA GLN A 171 -11.13 -7.80 6.71
C GLN A 171 -12.39 -7.29 5.99
N ILE A 172 -12.58 -7.61 4.72
CA ILE A 172 -13.77 -7.19 3.98
C ILE A 172 -15.03 -7.88 4.53
N ALA A 173 -14.93 -9.15 4.95
CA ALA A 173 -16.04 -9.86 5.60
C ALA A 173 -16.40 -9.23 6.96
N LEU A 174 -15.40 -8.91 7.79
CA LEU A 174 -15.58 -8.16 9.03
C LEU A 174 -16.31 -6.84 8.78
N THR A 175 -15.89 -6.11 7.75
CA THR A 175 -16.51 -4.82 7.39
C THR A 175 -17.98 -4.97 7.01
N GLY A 176 -18.33 -6.02 6.26
CA GLY A 176 -19.71 -6.33 5.92
C GLY A 176 -20.56 -6.59 7.18
N ILE A 177 -20.05 -7.38 8.12
CA ILE A 177 -20.74 -7.69 9.38
C ILE A 177 -20.95 -6.42 10.22
N VAL A 178 -19.90 -5.62 10.40
CA VAL A 178 -19.96 -4.36 11.16
C VAL A 178 -20.96 -3.38 10.54
N LYS A 179 -20.98 -3.25 9.21
CA LYS A 179 -21.90 -2.34 8.52
C LYS A 179 -23.35 -2.78 8.69
N VAL A 180 -23.63 -4.08 8.66
CA VAL A 180 -24.98 -4.62 8.89
C VAL A 180 -25.40 -4.51 10.36
N ALA A 181 -24.47 -4.64 11.31
CA ALA A 181 -24.78 -4.57 12.74
C ALA A 181 -25.02 -3.14 13.26
N ILE A 182 -24.48 -2.12 12.60
CA ILE A 182 -24.61 -0.71 12.99
C ILE A 182 -25.79 -0.02 12.28
N ASN A 183 -26.25 -0.56 11.15
CA ASN A 183 -27.48 -0.14 10.45
C ASN A 183 -28.73 -0.73 11.11
#